data_AF-A0A0F9K455-F1
#
_entry.id   AF-A0A0F9K455-F1
#
_cell.length_a   1.000
_cell.length_b   1.000
_cell.length_c   1.000
_cell.angle_alpha   90.00
_cell.angle_beta   90.00
_cell.angle_gamma   90.00
#
_symmetry.space_group_name_H-M   'P 1'
#
loop_
_entity.id
_entity.type
_entity.pdbx_description
1 polymer ?
#
loop_
_entity_poly.entity_id
_entity_poly.type
_entity_poly.pdbx_seq_one_letter_code
_entity_poly.pdbx_strand_id
1 'polypeptide(L)'
;MVQKTLKRRTVNEVLFDKYTRHSIFLQQLEKGEALRIGRFLQGQVFPSLREKILGELSKVKDIKSVGVIRRVRRLTRMLVSIQKTTAAGMVRAEKAAISRLIDVSRFEAQWNVNTIERTVPLDIDMVMPSHAVLQELVTTKSFGGPGNQHKLDTWFKGLSKSVRSNVNKQLRVGIAAGESVPALGKRVQKAFDTGTRQAQAIARTATSAIVHNAREEVFKANKQIVPKVQWTATLDDRTTVICAGLDGKIFPTGSGPRPPIHFQCRSTIVPITPSWQEFGVTDPPPATRASMDGGVSEKVTYKQWLKGQPKEIQIKVLGKKRAELWDNGKGRVKIERFVSRDFKPLNLKQVARREKIPMSVIKARN
;
A
#
# COMPACT_ATOMS: atom_id res chain seq x y z
N MET A 1 -41.65 -11.38 0.01
CA MET A 1 -40.85 -10.16 -0.23
C MET A 1 -39.80 -10.07 0.87
N VAL A 2 -38.59 -10.59 0.63
CA VAL A 2 -37.54 -10.67 1.67
C VAL A 2 -36.99 -9.27 1.89
N GLN A 3 -37.31 -8.65 3.02
CA GLN A 3 -36.61 -7.47 3.51
C GLN A 3 -35.14 -7.86 3.73
N LYS A 4 -34.26 -7.51 2.79
CA LYS A 4 -32.81 -7.52 3.03
C LYS A 4 -32.53 -6.46 4.09
N THR A 5 -32.50 -6.88 5.35
CA THR A 5 -31.83 -6.15 6.43
C THR A 5 -30.38 -5.94 5.98
N LEU A 6 -30.03 -4.71 5.60
CA LEU A 6 -28.64 -4.31 5.39
C LEU A 6 -27.92 -4.50 6.73
N LYS A 7 -27.15 -5.58 6.84
CA LYS A 7 -26.38 -5.92 8.04
C LYS A 7 -25.41 -4.76 8.32
N ARG A 8 -25.58 -4.10 9.47
CA ARG A 8 -24.70 -3.01 9.91
C ARG A 8 -23.26 -3.51 9.99
N ARG A 9 -22.33 -2.71 9.49
CA ARG A 9 -20.90 -3.06 9.50
C ARG A 9 -20.26 -2.68 10.83
N THR A 10 -19.50 -3.60 11.42
CA THR A 10 -18.72 -3.36 12.64
C THR A 10 -17.46 -2.54 12.33
N VAL A 11 -16.86 -1.92 13.35
CA VAL A 11 -15.57 -1.21 13.24
C VAL A 11 -14.50 -2.13 12.65
N ASN A 12 -14.42 -3.37 13.15
CA ASN A 12 -13.48 -4.38 12.66
C ASN A 12 -13.72 -4.75 11.19
N GLU A 13 -14.98 -4.86 10.74
CA GLU A 13 -15.28 -5.07 9.31
C GLU A 13 -14.88 -3.87 8.44
N VAL A 14 -15.02 -2.63 8.94
CA VAL A 14 -14.59 -1.43 8.22
C VAL A 14 -13.07 -1.34 8.15
N LEU A 15 -12.37 -1.63 9.26
CA LEU A 15 -10.92 -1.72 9.29
C LEU A 15 -10.41 -2.82 8.36
N PHE A 16 -11.02 -4.02 8.38
CA PHE A 16 -10.66 -5.10 7.48
C PHE A 16 -10.71 -4.67 6.00
N ASP A 17 -11.79 -4.03 5.56
CA ASP A 17 -11.88 -3.53 4.18
C ASP A 17 -10.84 -2.46 3.86
N LYS A 18 -10.61 -1.51 4.77
CA LYS A 18 -9.63 -0.43 4.57
C LYS A 18 -8.23 -1.00 4.42
N TYR A 19 -7.84 -1.93 5.29
CA TYR A 19 -6.52 -2.58 5.25
C TYR A 19 -6.39 -3.52 4.05
N THR A 20 -7.47 -4.21 3.66
CA THR A 20 -7.50 -5.03 2.43
C THR A 20 -7.26 -4.16 1.19
N ARG A 21 -7.94 -3.01 1.07
CA ARG A 21 -7.70 -2.04 -0.01
C ARG A 21 -6.28 -1.46 0.06
N HIS A 22 -5.81 -1.12 1.25
CA HIS A 22 -4.45 -0.61 1.45
C HIS A 22 -3.38 -1.63 1.04
N SER A 23 -3.63 -2.92 1.22
CA SER A 23 -2.72 -3.99 0.78
C SER A 23 -2.51 -4.02 -0.74
N ILE A 24 -3.48 -3.56 -1.54
CA ILE A 24 -3.33 -3.43 -2.99
C ILE A 24 -2.36 -2.30 -3.32
N PHE A 25 -2.49 -1.16 -2.64
CA PHE A 25 -1.57 -0.03 -2.80
C PHE A 25 -0.17 -0.37 -2.31
N LEU A 26 -0.04 -1.17 -1.25
CA LEU A 26 1.23 -1.73 -0.79
C LEU A 26 1.91 -2.55 -1.90
N GLN A 27 1.19 -3.46 -2.55
CA GLN A 27 1.76 -4.26 -3.65
C GLN A 27 2.23 -3.38 -4.83
N GLN A 28 1.53 -2.28 -5.12
CA GLN A 28 1.94 -1.30 -6.13
C GLN A 28 3.20 -0.54 -5.70
N LEU A 29 3.27 -0.13 -4.43
CA LEU A 29 4.44 0.52 -3.85
C LEU A 29 5.67 -0.40 -3.91
N GLU A 30 5.55 -1.65 -3.49
CA GLU A 30 6.61 -2.67 -3.58
C GLU A 30 7.12 -2.83 -5.01
N LYS A 31 6.21 -2.91 -5.99
CA LYS A 31 6.58 -2.96 -7.41
C LYS A 31 7.32 -1.69 -7.83
N GLY A 32 6.87 -0.52 -7.37
CA GLY A 32 7.52 0.77 -7.64
C GLY A 32 8.95 0.82 -7.10
N GLU A 33 9.16 0.49 -5.83
CA GLU A 33 10.49 0.48 -5.20
C GLU A 33 11.43 -0.55 -5.85
N ALA A 34 10.90 -1.72 -6.24
CA ALA A 34 11.66 -2.70 -7.01
C ALA A 34 12.12 -2.15 -8.37
N LEU A 35 11.22 -1.53 -9.14
CA LEU A 35 11.57 -0.94 -10.43
C LEU A 35 12.59 0.19 -10.26
N ARG A 36 12.47 1.01 -9.21
CA ARG A 36 13.44 2.08 -8.89
C ARG A 36 14.84 1.53 -8.67
N ILE A 37 15.00 0.55 -7.77
CA ILE A 37 16.34 -0.02 -7.52
C ILE A 37 16.90 -0.71 -8.76
N GLY A 38 16.06 -1.37 -9.55
CA GLY A 38 16.48 -2.01 -10.80
C GLY A 38 16.99 -1.00 -11.82
N ARG A 39 16.24 0.08 -12.04
CA ARG A 39 16.66 1.19 -12.93
C ARG A 39 17.93 1.87 -12.42
N PHE A 40 18.05 2.07 -11.11
CA PHE A 40 19.26 2.63 -10.51
C PHE A 40 20.49 1.77 -10.84
N LEU A 41 20.40 0.46 -10.63
CA LEU A 41 21.49 -0.46 -10.92
C LEU A 41 21.83 -0.50 -12.42
N GLN A 42 20.80 -0.62 -13.27
CA GLN A 42 20.96 -0.70 -14.72
C GLN A 42 21.42 0.61 -15.36
N GLY A 43 21.10 1.76 -14.77
CA GLY A 43 21.49 3.08 -15.30
C GLY A 43 22.79 3.62 -14.71
N GLN A 44 23.06 3.39 -13.42
CA GLN A 44 24.12 4.10 -12.70
C GLN A 44 25.24 3.21 -12.15
N VAL A 45 25.04 1.89 -12.08
CA VAL A 45 26.03 0.97 -11.50
C VAL A 45 26.62 0.07 -12.56
N PHE A 46 25.77 -0.73 -13.21
CA PHE A 46 26.21 -1.76 -14.14
C PHE A 46 26.83 -1.27 -15.45
N PRO A 47 26.41 -0.14 -16.07
CA PRO A 47 27.06 0.37 -17.27
C PRO A 47 28.53 0.71 -17.03
N SER A 48 28.81 1.50 -15.97
CA SER A 48 30.18 1.87 -15.61
C SER A 48 31.07 0.66 -15.29
N LEU A 49 30.48 -0.40 -14.72
CA LEU A 49 31.19 -1.64 -14.44
C LEU A 49 31.44 -2.43 -15.71
N ARG A 50 30.45 -2.51 -16.61
CA ARG A 50 30.56 -3.18 -17.91
C ARG A 50 31.66 -2.55 -18.76
N GLU A 51 31.68 -1.23 -18.87
CA GLU A 51 32.70 -0.49 -19.63
C GLU A 51 34.10 -0.77 -19.12
N LYS A 52 34.31 -0.74 -17.80
CA LYS A 52 35.60 -1.08 -17.19
C LYS A 52 36.03 -2.51 -17.49
N ILE A 53 35.10 -3.48 -17.42
CA ILE A 53 35.39 -4.88 -17.73
C ILE A 53 35.78 -5.03 -19.21
N LEU A 54 34.98 -4.47 -20.12
CA LEU A 54 35.22 -4.59 -21.55
C LEU A 54 36.50 -3.87 -21.99
N GLY A 55 36.79 -2.69 -21.43
CA GLY A 55 38.03 -1.96 -21.68
C GLY A 55 39.27 -2.69 -21.17
N GLU A 56 39.15 -3.44 -20.07
CA GLU A 56 40.24 -4.33 -19.64
C GLU A 56 40.38 -5.55 -20.56
N LEU A 57 39.28 -6.15 -21.00
CA LEU A 57 39.31 -7.31 -21.90
C LEU A 57 39.85 -6.96 -23.31
N SER A 58 39.48 -5.81 -23.87
CA SER A 58 39.88 -5.40 -25.23
C SER A 58 41.38 -5.12 -25.40
N LYS A 59 42.06 -4.77 -24.30
CA LYS A 59 43.53 -4.64 -24.26
C LYS A 59 44.27 -5.98 -24.45
N VAL A 60 43.55 -7.12 -24.55
CA VAL A 60 44.13 -8.40 -24.95
C VAL A 60 43.73 -8.72 -26.39
N LYS A 61 44.67 -8.66 -27.33
CA LYS A 61 44.44 -9.08 -28.72
C LYS A 61 44.22 -10.58 -28.85
N ASP A 62 44.98 -11.38 -28.08
CA ASP A 62 44.81 -12.83 -28.04
C ASP A 62 45.07 -13.35 -26.61
N ILE A 63 43.99 -13.76 -25.94
CA ILE A 63 44.03 -14.29 -24.57
C ILE A 63 44.86 -15.58 -24.50
N LYS A 64 45.05 -16.31 -25.61
CA LYS A 64 45.82 -17.54 -25.63
C LYS A 64 47.33 -17.30 -25.76
N SER A 65 47.78 -16.20 -26.37
CA SER A 65 49.20 -15.86 -26.59
C SER A 65 49.89 -15.17 -25.40
N VAL A 66 49.15 -14.67 -24.42
CA VAL A 66 49.74 -14.05 -23.22
C VAL A 66 50.25 -15.13 -22.25
N GLY A 67 51.51 -15.06 -21.81
CA GLY A 67 52.07 -15.98 -20.82
C GLY A 67 51.22 -16.10 -19.54
N VAL A 68 51.12 -17.32 -18.99
CA VAL A 68 50.20 -17.69 -17.87
C VAL A 68 50.25 -16.70 -16.71
N ILE A 69 51.45 -16.30 -16.26
CA ILE A 69 51.66 -15.38 -15.13
C ILE A 69 51.08 -13.98 -15.42
N ARG A 70 51.29 -13.46 -16.65
CA ARG A 70 50.76 -12.15 -17.05
C ARG A 70 49.23 -12.17 -17.16
N ARG A 71 48.64 -13.29 -17.62
CA ARG A 71 47.18 -13.49 -17.63
C ARG A 71 46.59 -13.46 -16.22
N VAL A 72 47.18 -14.23 -15.30
CA VAL A 72 46.72 -14.31 -13.90
C VAL A 72 46.80 -12.94 -13.22
N ARG A 73 47.94 -12.24 -13.27
CA ARG A 73 48.08 -10.90 -12.66
C ARG A 73 47.09 -9.89 -13.21
N ARG A 74 46.74 -9.99 -14.50
CA ARG A 74 45.79 -9.08 -15.15
C ARG A 74 44.35 -9.38 -14.75
N LEU A 75 43.95 -10.65 -14.75
CA LEU A 75 42.65 -11.08 -14.25
C LEU A 75 42.45 -10.67 -12.79
N THR A 76 43.47 -10.83 -11.95
CA THR A 76 43.42 -10.39 -10.55
C THR A 76 43.16 -8.88 -10.44
N ARG A 77 43.87 -8.05 -11.20
CA ARG A 77 43.64 -6.59 -11.21
C ARG A 77 42.23 -6.22 -11.67
N MET A 78 41.73 -6.89 -12.71
CA MET A 78 40.37 -6.69 -13.20
C MET A 78 39.34 -7.07 -12.13
N LEU A 79 39.52 -8.20 -11.43
CA LEU A 79 38.65 -8.64 -10.35
C LEU A 79 38.64 -7.67 -9.16
N VAL A 80 39.80 -7.10 -8.79
CA VAL A 80 39.89 -6.06 -7.75
C VAL A 80 39.13 -4.80 -8.14
N SER A 81 39.27 -4.35 -9.40
CA SER A 81 38.54 -3.17 -9.91
C SER A 81 37.02 -3.39 -9.95
N ILE A 82 36.59 -4.59 -10.37
CA ILE A 82 35.19 -5.02 -10.33
C ILE A 82 34.68 -4.99 -8.90
N GLN A 83 35.46 -5.50 -7.95
CA GLN A 83 35.10 -5.53 -6.55
C GLN A 83 34.87 -4.13 -6.00
N LYS A 84 35.83 -3.21 -6.20
CA LYS A 84 35.73 -1.83 -5.71
C LYS A 84 34.54 -1.10 -6.32
N THR A 85 34.34 -1.21 -7.63
CA THR A 85 33.26 -0.52 -8.35
C THR A 85 31.88 -1.07 -7.96
N THR A 86 31.73 -2.39 -7.87
CA THR A 86 30.46 -3.02 -7.46
C THR A 86 30.11 -2.64 -6.01
N ALA A 87 31.08 -2.68 -5.10
CA ALA A 87 30.86 -2.31 -3.71
C ALA A 87 30.39 -0.85 -3.58
N ALA A 88 31.09 0.09 -4.23
CA ALA A 88 30.70 1.50 -4.22
C ALA A 88 29.31 1.73 -4.83
N GLY A 89 28.97 1.05 -5.93
CA GLY A 89 27.65 1.13 -6.54
C GLY A 89 26.53 0.62 -5.64
N MET A 90 26.76 -0.51 -4.95
CA MET A 90 25.78 -1.09 -4.02
C MET A 90 25.57 -0.22 -2.78
N VAL A 91 26.62 0.43 -2.26
CA VAL A 91 26.47 1.41 -1.16
C VAL A 91 25.60 2.59 -1.58
N ARG A 92 25.75 3.10 -2.82
CA ARG A 92 24.85 4.17 -3.31
C ARG A 92 23.41 3.68 -3.46
N ALA A 93 23.23 2.46 -3.96
CA ALA A 93 21.92 1.83 -4.11
C ALA A 93 21.23 1.63 -2.75
N GLU A 94 21.98 1.21 -1.74
CA GLU A 94 21.54 1.07 -0.35
C GLU A 94 21.10 2.42 0.24
N LYS A 95 21.94 3.46 0.14
CA LYS A 95 21.60 4.80 0.65
C LYS A 95 20.32 5.35 0.01
N ALA A 96 20.17 5.17 -1.31
CA ALA A 96 18.96 5.58 -2.01
C ALA A 96 17.72 4.81 -1.52
N ALA A 97 17.85 3.50 -1.27
CA ALA A 97 16.77 2.69 -0.72
C ALA A 97 16.40 3.11 0.71
N ILE A 98 17.39 3.36 1.59
CA ILE A 98 17.16 3.79 2.98
C ILE A 98 16.34 5.07 3.03
N SER A 99 16.73 6.10 2.28
CA SER A 99 16.02 7.39 2.27
C SER A 99 14.53 7.21 1.93
N ARG A 100 14.24 6.35 0.95
CA ARG A 100 12.87 6.07 0.51
C ARG A 100 12.09 5.26 1.53
N LEU A 101 12.71 4.25 2.13
CA LEU A 101 12.09 3.41 3.13
C LEU A 101 11.77 4.18 4.42
N ILE A 102 12.55 5.21 4.76
CA ILE A 102 12.21 6.14 5.85
C ILE A 102 10.89 6.88 5.56
N ASP A 103 10.71 7.39 4.34
CA ASP A 103 9.46 8.05 3.94
C ASP A 103 8.28 7.07 4.01
N VAL A 104 8.48 5.84 3.54
CA VAL A 104 7.46 4.77 3.59
C VAL A 104 7.09 4.43 5.03
N SER A 105 8.08 4.30 5.93
CA SER A 105 7.88 4.04 7.37
C SER A 105 7.00 5.12 8.01
N ARG A 106 7.33 6.39 7.76
CA ARG A 106 6.58 7.55 8.29
C ARG A 106 5.16 7.61 7.73
N PHE A 107 5.01 7.46 6.42
CA PHE A 107 3.71 7.49 5.77
C PHE A 107 2.81 6.37 6.29
N GLU A 108 3.33 5.16 6.39
CA GLU A 108 2.56 4.02 6.88
C GLU A 108 2.12 4.24 8.32
N ALA A 109 3.02 4.69 9.19
CA ALA A 109 2.66 4.97 10.58
C ALA A 109 1.51 5.99 10.66
N GLN A 110 1.62 7.13 9.96
CA GLN A 110 0.59 8.17 9.92
C GLN A 110 -0.73 7.64 9.34
N TRP A 111 -0.67 6.82 8.29
CA TRP A 111 -1.85 6.23 7.69
C TRP A 111 -2.60 5.33 8.69
N ASN A 112 -1.89 4.54 9.50
CA ASN A 112 -2.51 3.68 10.51
C ASN A 112 -3.19 4.50 11.60
N VAL A 113 -2.52 5.52 12.14
CA VAL A 113 -3.10 6.47 13.11
C VAL A 113 -4.39 7.09 12.58
N ASN A 114 -4.31 7.78 11.43
CA ASN A 114 -5.45 8.46 10.83
C ASN A 114 -6.60 7.50 10.49
N THR A 115 -6.25 6.28 10.06
CA THR A 115 -7.26 5.28 9.67
C THR A 115 -8.01 4.77 10.89
N ILE A 116 -7.32 4.51 11.99
CA ILE A 116 -7.94 4.01 13.22
C ILE A 116 -8.78 5.11 13.85
N GLU A 117 -8.25 6.32 14.04
CA GLU A 117 -8.99 7.47 14.61
C GLU A 117 -10.27 7.78 13.83
N ARG A 118 -10.23 7.75 12.49
CA ARG A 118 -11.42 8.01 11.66
C ARG A 118 -12.43 6.86 11.63
N THR A 119 -12.03 5.67 12.06
CA THR A 119 -12.88 4.46 11.95
C THR A 119 -13.45 4.05 13.30
N VAL A 120 -12.68 4.24 14.38
CA VAL A 120 -13.15 4.06 15.76
C VAL A 120 -13.95 5.32 16.12
N PRO A 121 -15.28 5.23 16.33
CA PRO A 121 -16.12 6.41 16.54
C PRO A 121 -16.11 6.88 18.01
N LEU A 122 -14.96 6.76 18.66
CA LEU A 122 -14.65 7.33 19.96
C LEU A 122 -13.65 8.47 19.75
N ASP A 123 -13.68 9.44 20.66
CA ASP A 123 -12.62 10.45 20.71
C ASP A 123 -11.36 9.77 21.28
N ILE A 124 -10.57 9.20 20.37
CA ILE A 124 -9.33 8.50 20.68
C ILE A 124 -8.15 9.27 20.12
N ASP A 125 -7.17 9.52 20.97
CA ASP A 125 -5.88 10.03 20.54
C ASP A 125 -4.90 8.87 20.39
N MET A 126 -4.51 8.59 19.14
CA MET A 126 -3.51 7.56 18.88
C MET A 126 -2.10 8.12 19.08
N VAL A 127 -1.27 7.38 19.81
CA VAL A 127 0.15 7.68 19.98
C VAL A 127 0.90 7.37 18.70
N MET A 128 1.53 8.38 18.13
CA MET A 128 2.43 8.26 16.97
C MET A 128 3.86 7.90 17.43
N PRO A 129 4.48 6.83 16.91
CA PRO A 129 5.91 6.58 17.13
C PRO A 129 6.77 7.77 16.66
N SER A 130 7.85 8.06 17.37
CA SER A 130 8.73 9.18 17.03
C SER A 130 9.42 8.98 15.68
N HIS A 131 9.80 10.08 15.03
CA HIS A 131 10.57 10.02 13.78
C HIS A 131 11.87 9.23 13.91
N ALA A 132 12.53 9.29 15.07
CA ALA A 132 13.75 8.55 15.35
C ALA A 132 13.50 7.04 15.38
N VAL A 133 12.43 6.59 16.05
CA VAL A 133 12.02 5.18 16.07
C VAL A 133 11.73 4.70 14.65
N LEU A 134 10.94 5.45 13.88
CA LEU A 134 10.56 5.07 12.51
C LEU A 134 11.76 5.01 11.54
N GLN A 135 12.78 5.85 11.75
CA GLN A 135 14.04 5.80 11.01
C GLN A 135 14.88 4.59 11.40
N GLU A 136 14.98 4.32 12.70
CA GLU A 136 15.73 3.19 13.24
C GLU A 136 15.21 1.85 12.69
N LEU A 137 13.87 1.71 12.56
CA LEU A 137 13.25 0.50 11.98
C LEU A 137 13.82 0.12 10.61
N VAL A 138 14.21 1.11 9.79
CA VAL A 138 14.71 0.89 8.43
C VAL A 138 16.10 0.24 8.42
N THR A 139 16.92 0.55 9.43
CA THR A 139 18.33 0.13 9.46
C THR A 139 18.58 -1.01 10.44
N THR A 140 17.76 -1.16 11.49
CA THR A 140 18.02 -2.13 12.57
C THR A 140 17.20 -3.41 12.46
N LYS A 141 15.99 -3.35 11.91
CA LYS A 141 15.12 -4.53 11.83
C LYS A 141 15.57 -5.46 10.69
N SER A 142 15.70 -6.74 11.04
CA SER A 142 15.96 -7.78 10.06
C SER A 142 14.66 -8.21 9.40
N PHE A 143 14.75 -8.57 8.12
CA PHE A 143 13.62 -9.08 7.35
C PHE A 143 14.05 -10.17 6.37
N GLY A 144 13.09 -11.02 6.01
CA GLY A 144 13.32 -12.23 5.23
C GLY A 144 12.48 -13.38 5.76
N GLY A 145 12.54 -14.53 5.09
CA GLY A 145 11.86 -15.74 5.57
C GLY A 145 12.53 -16.34 6.81
N PRO A 146 11.85 -17.30 7.49
CA PRO A 146 12.44 -18.11 8.54
C PRO A 146 13.83 -18.65 8.15
N GLY A 147 14.82 -18.47 9.03
CA GLY A 147 16.20 -18.91 8.79
C GLY A 147 17.02 -18.02 7.83
N ASN A 148 16.45 -16.95 7.28
CA ASN A 148 17.15 -16.06 6.34
C ASN A 148 16.79 -14.57 6.56
N GLN A 149 16.71 -14.16 7.82
CA GLN A 149 16.46 -12.77 8.20
C GLN A 149 17.78 -12.01 8.21
N HIS A 150 17.83 -10.90 7.45
CA HIS A 150 18.99 -10.02 7.43
C HIS A 150 18.53 -8.56 7.47
N LYS A 151 19.39 -7.70 8.01
CA LYS A 151 19.26 -6.25 7.87
C LYS A 151 19.45 -5.83 6.41
N LEU A 152 18.97 -4.64 6.07
CA LEU A 152 19.07 -4.10 4.71
C LEU A 152 20.54 -3.99 4.24
N ASP A 153 21.43 -3.52 5.11
CA ASP A 153 22.86 -3.39 4.82
C ASP A 153 23.50 -4.75 4.49
N THR A 154 23.12 -5.76 5.24
CA THR A 154 23.60 -7.14 5.12
C THR A 154 23.10 -7.75 3.81
N TRP A 155 21.87 -7.46 3.41
CA TRP A 155 21.33 -7.80 2.09
C TRP A 155 22.11 -7.17 0.94
N PHE A 156 22.42 -5.86 1.00
CA PHE A 156 23.19 -5.19 -0.05
C PHE A 156 24.65 -5.69 -0.12
N LYS A 157 25.28 -5.99 1.02
CA LYS A 157 26.59 -6.66 1.09
C LYS A 157 26.54 -8.04 0.42
N GLY A 158 25.51 -8.83 0.72
CA GLY A 158 25.26 -10.14 0.12
C GLY A 158 25.05 -10.06 -1.39
N LEU A 159 24.21 -9.12 -1.85
CA LEU A 159 23.97 -8.84 -3.27
C LEU A 159 25.28 -8.45 -3.98
N SER A 160 26.07 -7.55 -3.39
CA SER A 160 27.39 -7.17 -3.91
C SER A 160 28.32 -8.37 -4.06
N LYS A 161 28.38 -9.26 -3.07
CA LYS A 161 29.15 -10.52 -3.15
C LYS A 161 28.63 -11.45 -4.25
N SER A 162 27.31 -11.62 -4.34
CA SER A 162 26.64 -12.45 -5.34
C SER A 162 26.94 -11.98 -6.77
N VAL A 163 26.78 -10.68 -7.05
CA VAL A 163 27.08 -10.08 -8.36
C VAL A 163 28.55 -10.28 -8.73
N ARG A 164 29.48 -9.97 -7.81
CA ARG A 164 30.92 -10.17 -8.04
C ARG A 164 31.27 -11.62 -8.35
N SER A 165 30.73 -12.55 -7.56
CA SER A 165 30.96 -13.99 -7.72
C SER A 165 30.45 -14.48 -9.08
N ASN A 166 29.24 -14.07 -9.47
CA ASN A 166 28.64 -14.47 -10.74
C ASN A 166 29.41 -13.89 -11.93
N VAL A 167 29.79 -12.60 -11.88
CA VAL A 167 30.62 -11.98 -12.92
C VAL A 167 31.96 -12.70 -13.06
N ASN A 168 32.65 -12.97 -11.95
CA ASN A 168 33.92 -13.71 -11.96
C ASN A 168 33.75 -15.12 -12.56
N LYS A 169 32.70 -15.85 -12.15
CA LYS A 169 32.39 -17.18 -12.69
C LYS A 169 32.18 -17.13 -14.20
N GLN A 170 31.35 -16.20 -14.67
CA GLN A 170 31.05 -16.06 -16.10
C GLN A 170 32.28 -15.69 -16.93
N LEU A 171 33.13 -14.80 -16.42
CA LEU A 171 34.38 -14.42 -17.08
C LEU A 171 35.35 -15.61 -17.16
N ARG A 172 35.54 -16.36 -16.06
CA ARG A 172 36.41 -17.55 -16.06
C ARG A 172 35.97 -18.59 -17.08
N VAL A 173 34.66 -18.88 -17.13
CA VAL A 173 34.08 -19.84 -18.08
C VAL A 173 34.29 -19.38 -19.52
N GLY A 174 33.94 -18.14 -19.85
CA GLY A 174 34.08 -17.65 -21.22
C GLY A 174 35.53 -17.55 -21.67
N ILE A 175 36.44 -17.16 -20.77
CA ILE A 175 37.89 -17.12 -21.05
C ILE A 175 38.43 -18.52 -21.32
N ALA A 176 38.07 -19.51 -20.49
CA ALA A 176 38.49 -20.90 -20.69
C ALA A 176 37.94 -21.48 -22.01
N ALA A 177 36.72 -21.09 -22.39
CA ALA A 177 36.09 -21.46 -23.65
C ALA A 177 36.64 -20.70 -24.88
N GLY A 178 37.55 -19.74 -24.69
CA GLY A 178 38.13 -18.96 -25.79
C GLY A 178 37.14 -17.98 -26.45
N GLU A 179 36.14 -17.51 -25.71
CA GLU A 179 35.12 -16.60 -26.23
C GLU A 179 35.68 -15.22 -26.59
N SER A 180 35.07 -14.62 -27.62
CA SER A 180 35.38 -13.24 -28.02
C SER A 180 34.94 -12.21 -26.97
N VAL A 181 35.55 -11.02 -26.99
CA VAL A 181 35.18 -9.91 -26.09
C VAL A 181 33.69 -9.55 -26.15
N PRO A 182 33.04 -9.49 -27.34
CA PRO A 182 31.58 -9.31 -27.42
C PRO A 182 30.78 -10.40 -26.71
N ALA A 183 31.18 -11.67 -26.82
CA ALA A 183 30.51 -12.79 -26.14
C ALA A 183 30.68 -12.72 -24.61
N LEU A 184 31.88 -12.39 -24.13
CA LEU A 184 32.15 -12.12 -22.71
C LEU A 184 31.29 -10.95 -22.19
N GLY A 185 31.12 -9.90 -22.99
CA GLY A 185 30.24 -8.78 -22.67
C GLY A 185 28.78 -9.19 -22.47
N LYS A 186 28.27 -10.11 -23.29
CA LYS A 186 26.92 -10.67 -23.13
C LYS A 186 26.79 -11.49 -21.84
N ARG A 187 27.80 -12.30 -21.50
CA ARG A 187 27.81 -13.07 -20.23
C ARG A 187 27.78 -12.15 -19.00
N VAL A 188 28.59 -11.10 -19.02
CA VAL A 188 28.65 -10.09 -17.95
C VAL A 188 27.29 -9.38 -17.81
N GLN A 189 26.66 -9.01 -18.93
CA GLN A 189 25.32 -8.41 -18.90
C GLN A 189 24.29 -9.35 -18.26
N LYS A 190 24.29 -10.63 -18.62
CA LYS A 190 23.37 -11.62 -18.02
C LYS A 190 23.59 -11.78 -16.50
N ALA A 191 24.83 -11.65 -16.03
CA ALA A 191 25.13 -11.64 -14.60
C ALA A 191 24.56 -10.39 -13.91
N PHE A 192 24.62 -9.22 -14.56
CA PHE A 192 24.00 -7.99 -14.07
C PHE A 192 22.47 -8.06 -14.05
N ASP A 193 21.84 -8.61 -15.09
CA ASP A 193 20.38 -8.79 -15.12
C ASP A 193 19.90 -9.69 -13.97
N THR A 194 20.70 -10.71 -13.62
CA THR A 194 20.45 -11.55 -12.45
C THR A 194 20.57 -10.77 -11.15
N GLY A 195 21.60 -9.92 -11.03
CA GLY A 195 21.75 -9.00 -9.90
C GLY A 195 20.59 -8.02 -9.77
N THR A 196 20.10 -7.47 -10.88
CA THR A 196 18.91 -6.60 -10.90
C THR A 196 17.68 -7.32 -10.36
N ARG A 197 17.42 -8.56 -10.80
CA ARG A 197 16.29 -9.36 -10.30
C ARG A 197 16.40 -9.65 -8.80
N GLN A 198 17.61 -9.95 -8.31
CA GLN A 198 17.86 -10.14 -6.88
C GLN A 198 17.61 -8.85 -6.09
N ALA A 199 18.10 -7.71 -6.58
CA ALA A 199 17.86 -6.40 -5.95
C ALA A 199 16.37 -6.05 -5.89
N GLN A 200 15.64 -6.33 -6.98
CA GLN A 200 14.19 -6.14 -7.04
C GLN A 200 13.45 -6.99 -6.00
N ALA A 201 13.82 -8.26 -5.85
CA ALA A 201 13.23 -9.13 -4.84
C ALA A 201 13.52 -8.63 -3.42
N ILE A 202 14.75 -8.20 -3.15
CA ILE A 202 15.14 -7.60 -1.86
C ILE A 202 14.32 -6.33 -1.60
N ALA A 203 14.20 -5.43 -2.56
CA ALA A 203 13.46 -4.17 -2.40
C ALA A 203 11.97 -4.40 -2.12
N ARG A 204 11.32 -5.36 -2.77
CA ARG A 204 9.92 -5.74 -2.46
C ARG A 204 9.79 -6.19 -1.00
N THR A 205 10.61 -7.17 -0.61
CA THR A 205 10.57 -7.72 0.75
C THR A 205 10.90 -6.66 1.80
N ALA A 206 11.90 -5.82 1.57
CA ALA A 206 12.25 -4.72 2.46
C ALA A 206 11.09 -3.73 2.61
N THR A 207 10.47 -3.33 1.50
CA THR A 207 9.32 -2.40 1.52
C THR A 207 8.15 -2.97 2.33
N SER A 208 7.78 -4.24 2.06
CA SER A 208 6.76 -4.94 2.86
C SER A 208 7.14 -4.98 4.34
N ALA A 209 8.40 -5.33 4.66
CA ALA A 209 8.84 -5.43 6.04
C ALA A 209 8.77 -4.09 6.78
N ILE A 210 9.20 -3.00 6.14
CA ILE A 210 9.15 -1.67 6.76
C ILE A 210 7.71 -1.23 7.00
N VAL A 211 6.80 -1.51 6.06
CA VAL A 211 5.36 -1.22 6.23
C VAL A 211 4.80 -1.97 7.44
N HIS A 212 5.03 -3.27 7.53
CA HIS A 212 4.51 -4.06 8.64
C HIS A 212 5.19 -3.73 9.97
N ASN A 213 6.48 -3.39 9.97
CA ASN A 213 7.20 -2.96 11.17
C ASN A 213 6.69 -1.60 11.68
N ALA A 214 6.53 -0.61 10.79
CA ALA A 214 6.00 0.70 11.17
C ALA A 214 4.57 0.61 11.71
N ARG A 215 3.73 -0.19 11.04
CA ARG A 215 2.38 -0.52 11.50
C ARG A 215 2.38 -1.18 12.89
N GLU A 216 3.24 -2.17 13.09
CA GLU A 216 3.35 -2.86 14.38
C GLU A 216 3.80 -1.92 15.51
N GLU A 217 4.72 -0.99 15.26
CA GLU A 217 5.11 0.00 16.27
C GLU A 217 3.96 0.95 16.62
N VAL A 218 3.13 1.36 15.65
CA VAL A 218 1.89 2.10 15.95
C VAL A 218 0.96 1.27 16.82
N PHE A 219 0.74 0.00 16.49
CA PHE A 219 -0.16 -0.85 17.28
C PHE A 219 0.38 -1.09 18.69
N LYS A 220 1.68 -1.31 18.85
CA LYS A 220 2.32 -1.47 20.16
C LYS A 220 2.20 -0.24 21.04
N ALA A 221 2.34 0.95 20.45
CA ALA A 221 2.15 2.22 21.16
C ALA A 221 0.68 2.45 21.58
N ASN A 222 -0.26 1.72 20.98
CA ASN A 222 -1.71 1.87 21.16
C ASN A 222 -2.39 0.55 21.51
N LYS A 223 -1.75 -0.32 22.31
CA LYS A 223 -2.27 -1.67 22.64
C LYS A 223 -3.65 -1.68 23.27
N GLN A 224 -4.01 -0.62 23.99
CA GLN A 224 -5.33 -0.43 24.57
C GLN A 224 -6.43 -0.27 23.51
N ILE A 225 -6.08 0.27 22.33
CA ILE A 225 -6.98 0.43 21.18
C ILE A 225 -6.87 -0.77 20.24
N VAL A 226 -5.65 -1.26 20.02
CA VAL A 226 -5.34 -2.39 19.13
C VAL A 226 -4.64 -3.50 19.94
N PRO A 227 -5.38 -4.28 20.74
CA PRO A 227 -4.79 -5.35 21.55
C PRO A 227 -4.42 -6.58 20.71
N LYS A 228 -5.07 -6.76 19.55
CA LYS A 228 -4.92 -7.92 18.69
C LYS A 228 -4.80 -7.49 17.22
N VAL A 229 -4.21 -8.36 16.42
CA VAL A 229 -4.17 -8.25 14.96
C VAL A 229 -4.60 -9.56 14.33
N GLN A 230 -5.28 -9.48 13.20
CA GLN A 230 -5.62 -10.63 12.36
C GLN A 230 -4.66 -10.71 11.19
N TRP A 231 -4.10 -11.90 10.95
CA TRP A 231 -3.41 -12.19 9.71
C TRP A 231 -4.43 -12.33 8.57
N THR A 232 -4.18 -11.62 7.46
CA THR A 232 -5.04 -11.65 6.28
C THR A 232 -4.21 -11.98 5.05
N ALA A 233 -4.42 -13.15 4.48
CA ALA A 233 -3.75 -13.60 3.27
C ALA A 233 -4.44 -13.04 2.02
N THR A 234 -3.67 -12.86 0.95
CA THR A 234 -4.26 -12.57 -0.37
C THR A 234 -4.94 -13.85 -0.88
N LEU A 235 -6.18 -13.76 -1.36
CA LEU A 235 -6.91 -14.92 -1.89
C LEU A 235 -6.63 -15.08 -3.39
N ASP A 236 -5.55 -15.80 -3.73
CA ASP A 236 -5.20 -16.16 -5.11
C ASP A 236 -4.28 -17.40 -5.19
N ASP A 237 -3.87 -17.75 -6.41
CA ASP A 237 -3.04 -18.92 -6.75
C ASP A 237 -1.55 -18.77 -6.39
N ARG A 238 -1.11 -17.60 -5.93
CA ARG A 238 0.28 -17.29 -5.58
C ARG A 238 0.50 -17.20 -4.08
N THR A 239 -0.55 -17.27 -3.28
CA THR A 239 -0.44 -17.32 -1.82
C THR A 239 0.13 -18.67 -1.39
N THR A 240 1.20 -18.61 -0.59
CA THR A 240 1.89 -19.83 -0.13
C THR A 240 1.06 -20.58 0.89
N VAL A 241 1.25 -21.89 1.01
CA VAL A 241 0.59 -22.74 2.02
C VAL A 241 0.82 -22.22 3.44
N ILE A 242 2.00 -21.64 3.71
CA ILE A 242 2.31 -21.02 5.01
C ILE A 242 1.38 -19.83 5.26
N CYS A 243 1.25 -18.92 4.28
CA CYS A 243 0.39 -17.75 4.38
C CYS A 243 -1.10 -18.10 4.41
N ALA A 244 -1.53 -19.11 3.64
CA ALA A 244 -2.89 -19.63 3.65
C ALA A 244 -3.24 -20.26 5.01
N GLY A 245 -2.32 -21.05 5.58
CA GLY A 245 -2.49 -21.64 6.91
C GLY A 245 -2.46 -20.64 8.07
N LEU A 246 -2.07 -19.39 7.82
CA LEU A 246 -2.16 -18.29 8.78
C LEU A 246 -3.40 -17.41 8.57
N ASP A 247 -4.14 -17.58 7.47
CA ASP A 247 -5.28 -16.73 7.15
C ASP A 247 -6.35 -16.78 8.24
N GLY A 248 -6.85 -15.59 8.61
CA GLY A 248 -7.83 -15.43 9.69
C GLY A 248 -7.29 -15.63 11.11
N LYS A 249 -6.04 -16.08 11.31
CA LYS A 249 -5.50 -16.27 12.66
C LYS A 249 -5.28 -14.94 13.36
N ILE A 250 -5.63 -14.90 14.64
CA ILE A 250 -5.55 -13.71 15.49
C ILE A 250 -4.36 -13.85 16.43
N PHE A 251 -3.56 -12.79 16.54
CA PHE A 251 -2.41 -12.72 17.42
C PHE A 251 -2.48 -11.48 18.32
N PRO A 252 -1.95 -11.53 19.55
CA PRO A 252 -1.76 -10.33 20.34
C PRO A 252 -0.83 -9.34 19.63
N THR A 253 -1.08 -8.05 19.82
CA THR A 253 -0.18 -7.01 19.35
C THR A 253 1.19 -7.13 20.04
N GLY A 254 2.26 -7.11 19.25
CA GLY A 254 3.62 -7.38 19.68
C GLY A 254 4.02 -8.86 19.70
N SER A 255 3.13 -9.79 19.36
CA SER A 255 3.37 -11.24 19.44
C SER A 255 2.91 -11.99 18.19
N GLY A 256 3.52 -13.14 17.93
CA GLY A 256 3.17 -14.00 16.79
C GLY A 256 3.80 -13.55 15.46
N PRO A 257 3.53 -14.29 14.35
CA PRO A 257 4.11 -14.00 13.05
C PRO A 257 3.60 -12.67 12.48
N ARG A 258 4.46 -12.00 11.71
CA ARG A 258 4.14 -10.78 10.93
C ARG A 258 4.67 -10.91 9.50
N PRO A 259 3.91 -10.46 8.48
CA PRO A 259 4.44 -10.38 7.12
C PRO A 259 5.62 -9.39 7.06
N PRO A 260 6.54 -9.56 6.10
CA PRO A 260 6.65 -10.69 5.19
C PRO A 260 7.34 -11.89 5.88
N ILE A 261 6.72 -13.07 5.83
CA ILE A 261 7.33 -14.33 6.32
C ILE A 261 8.08 -15.10 5.23
N HIS A 262 8.08 -14.61 4.01
CA HIS A 262 8.86 -15.14 2.90
C HIS A 262 9.08 -14.04 1.85
N PHE A 263 9.97 -14.30 0.90
CA PHE A 263 10.17 -13.40 -0.23
C PHE A 263 8.88 -13.21 -1.01
N GLN A 264 8.58 -11.96 -1.38
CA GLN A 264 7.38 -11.60 -2.14
C GLN A 264 6.07 -12.02 -1.45
N CYS A 265 6.06 -12.05 -0.12
CA CYS A 265 4.84 -12.22 0.67
C CYS A 265 3.86 -11.07 0.40
N ARG A 266 2.58 -11.41 0.17
CA ARG A 266 1.51 -10.44 -0.11
C ARG A 266 0.42 -10.41 0.97
N SER A 267 0.53 -11.28 1.96
CA SER A 267 -0.28 -11.22 3.17
C SER A 267 -0.02 -9.93 3.95
N THR A 268 -1.03 -9.51 4.71
CA THR A 268 -0.95 -8.36 5.59
C THR A 268 -1.54 -8.66 6.97
N ILE A 269 -1.46 -7.70 7.88
CA ILE A 269 -2.17 -7.74 9.16
C ILE A 269 -3.19 -6.62 9.25
N VAL A 270 -4.32 -6.92 9.89
CA VAL A 270 -5.43 -6.01 10.14
C VAL A 270 -5.57 -5.83 11.66
N PRO A 271 -5.68 -4.61 12.20
CA PRO A 271 -5.94 -4.40 13.61
C PRO A 271 -7.33 -4.91 13.99
N ILE A 272 -7.44 -5.52 15.17
CA ILE A 272 -8.72 -5.83 15.79
C ILE A 272 -8.86 -4.93 17.02
N THR A 273 -9.89 -4.09 17.01
CA THR A 273 -10.26 -3.26 18.15
C THR A 273 -11.31 -3.98 19.01
N PRO A 274 -11.31 -3.77 20.33
CA PRO A 274 -12.40 -4.20 21.20
C PRO A 274 -13.76 -3.69 20.73
N SER A 275 -14.81 -4.39 21.14
CA SER A 275 -16.19 -3.91 21.01
C SER A 275 -16.46 -2.74 21.96
N TRP A 276 -17.49 -1.95 21.69
CA TRP A 276 -17.93 -0.82 22.51
C TRP A 276 -18.08 -1.17 24.00
N GLN A 277 -18.62 -2.35 24.27
CA GLN A 277 -18.85 -2.89 25.61
C GLN A 277 -17.53 -3.17 26.33
N GLU A 278 -16.49 -3.61 25.61
CA GLU A 278 -15.15 -3.85 26.16
C GLU A 278 -14.38 -2.55 26.45
N PHE A 279 -14.78 -1.42 25.84
CA PHE A 279 -14.29 -0.08 26.19
C PHE A 279 -15.08 0.58 27.34
N GLY A 280 -16.03 -0.13 27.96
CA GLY A 280 -16.87 0.42 29.03
C GLY A 280 -17.94 1.41 28.54
N VAL A 281 -18.19 1.48 27.23
CA VAL A 281 -19.21 2.36 26.64
C VAL A 281 -20.52 1.61 26.56
N THR A 282 -21.47 2.00 27.40
CA THR A 282 -22.81 1.38 27.52
C THR A 282 -23.80 1.83 26.44
N ASP A 283 -23.54 2.96 25.77
CA ASP A 283 -24.39 3.52 24.71
C ASP A 283 -23.54 3.92 23.49
N PRO A 284 -23.41 3.07 22.45
CA PRO A 284 -22.63 3.39 21.26
C PRO A 284 -23.29 4.53 20.49
N PRO A 285 -22.51 5.45 19.88
CA PRO A 285 -23.08 6.54 19.10
C PRO A 285 -24.02 6.00 18.00
N PRO A 286 -25.22 6.57 17.85
CA PRO A 286 -26.22 6.04 16.93
C PRO A 286 -25.68 6.02 15.50
N ALA A 287 -25.95 4.92 14.79
CA ALA A 287 -25.55 4.74 13.39
C ALA A 287 -25.85 5.98 12.54
N THR A 288 -24.92 6.36 11.66
CA THR A 288 -25.05 7.53 10.79
C THR A 288 -25.13 7.14 9.30
N ARG A 289 -25.82 7.95 8.49
CA ARG A 289 -25.90 7.91 7.03
C ARG A 289 -25.24 9.15 6.46
N ALA A 290 -24.66 9.05 5.27
CA ALA A 290 -24.08 10.20 4.58
C ALA A 290 -25.13 11.29 4.26
N SER A 291 -24.74 12.55 4.46
CA SER A 291 -25.52 13.75 4.14
C SER A 291 -24.56 14.86 3.66
N MET A 292 -25.13 15.94 3.11
CA MET A 292 -24.39 17.04 2.45
C MET A 292 -23.31 17.65 3.35
N ASP A 293 -23.62 17.87 4.63
CA ASP A 293 -22.76 18.57 5.61
C ASP A 293 -22.09 17.61 6.63
N GLY A 294 -22.03 16.31 6.32
CA GLY A 294 -21.51 15.28 7.22
C GLY A 294 -22.53 14.18 7.54
N GLY A 295 -22.14 13.19 8.34
CA GLY A 295 -23.00 12.06 8.71
C GLY A 295 -24.16 12.48 9.61
N VAL A 296 -25.40 12.11 9.27
CA VAL A 296 -26.60 12.31 10.10
C VAL A 296 -27.11 10.96 10.61
N SER A 297 -27.92 10.90 11.67
CA SER A 297 -28.44 9.60 12.16
C SER A 297 -29.14 8.79 11.05
N GLU A 298 -28.93 7.47 11.03
CA GLU A 298 -29.56 6.50 10.12
C GLU A 298 -31.09 6.55 10.18
N LYS A 299 -31.65 6.95 11.33
CA LYS A 299 -33.09 7.11 11.53
C LYS A 299 -33.66 8.35 10.80
N VAL A 300 -32.81 9.27 10.34
CA VAL A 300 -33.24 10.47 9.61
C VAL A 300 -33.61 10.09 8.18
N THR A 301 -34.88 10.26 7.85
CA THR A 301 -35.41 10.13 6.48
C THR A 301 -35.08 11.37 5.63
N TYR A 302 -35.06 11.24 4.30
CA TYR A 302 -34.80 12.38 3.40
C TYR A 302 -35.76 13.56 3.64
N LYS A 303 -37.03 13.26 3.96
CA LYS A 303 -38.06 14.26 4.31
C LYS A 303 -37.72 15.02 5.60
N GLN A 304 -37.29 14.31 6.64
CA GLN A 304 -36.90 14.91 7.92
C GLN A 304 -35.62 15.74 7.76
N TRP A 305 -34.66 15.24 6.99
CA TRP A 305 -33.44 15.98 6.64
C TRP A 305 -33.79 17.27 5.89
N LEU A 306 -34.54 17.18 4.78
CA LEU A 306 -34.90 18.35 3.97
C LEU A 306 -35.70 19.39 4.76
N LYS A 307 -36.46 18.96 5.78
CA LYS A 307 -37.23 19.85 6.67
C LYS A 307 -36.33 20.69 7.59
N GLY A 308 -35.15 20.17 7.93
CA GLY A 308 -34.15 20.88 8.74
C GLY A 308 -33.25 21.82 7.93
N GLN A 309 -33.34 21.79 6.60
CA GLN A 309 -32.46 22.57 5.72
C GLN A 309 -32.94 24.03 5.53
N PRO A 310 -32.02 24.99 5.30
CA PRO A 310 -32.36 26.35 4.90
C PRO A 310 -33.26 26.40 3.66
N LYS A 311 -34.10 27.44 3.53
CA LYS A 311 -35.11 27.53 2.45
C LYS A 311 -34.45 27.50 1.06
N GLU A 312 -33.25 28.05 0.95
CA GLU A 312 -32.42 28.08 -0.25
C GLU A 312 -32.08 26.66 -0.72
N ILE A 313 -31.72 25.77 0.21
CA ILE A 313 -31.43 24.36 -0.06
C ILE A 313 -32.71 23.60 -0.43
N GLN A 314 -33.82 23.87 0.24
CA GLN A 314 -35.12 23.29 -0.12
C GLN A 314 -35.54 23.66 -1.56
N ILE A 315 -35.33 24.93 -1.95
CA ILE A 315 -35.58 25.42 -3.31
C ILE A 315 -34.62 24.76 -4.32
N LYS A 316 -33.35 24.59 -3.98
CA LYS A 316 -32.37 23.90 -4.84
C LYS A 316 -32.74 22.44 -5.09
N VAL A 317 -33.28 21.76 -4.08
CA VAL A 317 -33.69 20.34 -4.16
C VAL A 317 -35.01 20.15 -4.91
N LEU A 318 -36.04 20.95 -4.60
CA LEU A 318 -37.40 20.74 -5.13
C LEU A 318 -37.74 21.64 -6.34
N GLY A 319 -37.04 22.75 -6.49
CA GLY A 319 -37.42 23.89 -7.35
C GLY A 319 -38.42 24.82 -6.64
N LYS A 320 -38.37 26.13 -6.96
CA LYS A 320 -39.13 27.23 -6.31
C LYS A 320 -40.59 26.86 -6.01
N LYS A 321 -41.37 26.51 -7.03
CA LYS A 321 -42.80 26.21 -6.90
C LYS A 321 -43.11 24.92 -6.12
N ARG A 322 -42.27 23.89 -6.19
CA ARG A 322 -42.48 22.66 -5.38
C ARG A 322 -42.10 22.89 -3.92
N ALA A 323 -41.08 23.70 -3.65
CA ALA A 323 -40.70 24.10 -2.30
C ALA A 323 -41.79 24.97 -1.62
N GLU A 324 -42.49 25.82 -2.38
CA GLU A 324 -43.67 26.57 -1.92
C GLU A 324 -44.87 25.64 -1.64
N LEU A 325 -45.15 24.67 -2.52
CA LEU A 325 -46.24 23.71 -2.31
C LEU A 325 -45.98 22.73 -1.16
N TRP A 326 -44.72 22.39 -0.91
CA TRP A 326 -44.30 21.51 0.18
C TRP A 326 -44.18 22.23 1.51
N ASP A 327 -43.78 23.50 1.47
CA ASP A 327 -43.56 24.42 2.59
C ASP A 327 -43.06 23.77 3.88
N ASN A 328 -41.81 23.30 3.85
CA ASN A 328 -41.17 22.67 5.00
C ASN A 328 -41.95 21.48 5.60
N GLY A 329 -42.70 20.78 4.75
CA GLY A 329 -43.57 19.66 5.13
C GLY A 329 -44.92 20.05 5.75
N LYS A 330 -45.25 21.35 5.80
CA LYS A 330 -46.55 21.89 6.24
C LYS A 330 -47.42 22.39 5.09
N GLY A 331 -46.88 22.42 3.87
CA GLY A 331 -47.58 22.91 2.69
C GLY A 331 -48.68 21.96 2.19
N ARG A 332 -49.36 22.39 1.12
CA ARG A 332 -50.51 21.70 0.52
C ARG A 332 -50.16 20.33 -0.08
N VAL A 333 -48.88 20.06 -0.36
CA VAL A 333 -48.43 18.83 -1.03
C VAL A 333 -47.34 18.14 -0.22
N LYS A 334 -47.55 16.87 0.12
CA LYS A 334 -46.51 16.04 0.76
C LYS A 334 -45.42 15.66 -0.26
N ILE A 335 -44.17 15.51 0.18
CA ILE A 335 -43.01 15.31 -0.72
C ILE A 335 -43.16 14.08 -1.64
N GLU A 336 -43.83 13.03 -1.16
CA GLU A 336 -44.05 11.78 -1.88
C GLU A 336 -45.06 11.96 -3.04
N ARG A 337 -45.85 13.04 -3.03
CA ARG A 337 -46.86 13.35 -4.05
C ARG A 337 -46.29 14.06 -5.28
N PHE A 338 -45.02 14.45 -5.26
CA PHE A 338 -44.31 14.96 -6.44
C PHE A 338 -43.88 13.87 -7.43
N VAL A 339 -44.12 12.60 -7.10
CA VAL A 339 -43.75 11.45 -7.92
C VAL A 339 -45.00 10.60 -8.22
N SER A 340 -45.09 10.07 -9.44
CA SER A 340 -46.15 9.15 -9.87
C SER A 340 -46.03 7.77 -9.19
N ARG A 341 -47.04 6.91 -9.36
CA ARG A 341 -46.99 5.52 -8.87
C ARG A 341 -45.86 4.71 -9.51
N ASP A 342 -45.48 5.05 -10.75
CA ASP A 342 -44.37 4.43 -11.49
C ASP A 342 -43.02 5.12 -11.23
N PHE A 343 -42.90 5.84 -10.12
CA PHE A 343 -41.67 6.53 -9.68
C PHE A 343 -41.13 7.62 -10.62
N LYS A 344 -41.92 8.09 -11.59
CA LYS A 344 -41.57 9.23 -12.46
C LYS A 344 -41.93 10.58 -11.81
N PRO A 345 -41.04 11.60 -11.83
CA PRO A 345 -41.36 12.93 -11.35
C PRO A 345 -42.57 13.54 -12.07
N LEU A 346 -43.51 14.12 -11.31
CA LEU A 346 -44.67 14.83 -11.86
C LEU A 346 -44.35 16.30 -12.10
N ASN A 347 -44.80 16.85 -13.23
CA ASN A 347 -44.78 18.29 -13.46
C ASN A 347 -45.84 18.99 -12.60
N LEU A 348 -45.75 20.31 -12.46
CA LEU A 348 -46.63 21.07 -11.56
C LEU A 348 -48.12 20.95 -11.95
N LYS A 349 -48.46 20.94 -13.25
CA LYS A 349 -49.85 20.77 -13.72
C LYS A 349 -50.41 19.41 -13.28
N GLN A 350 -49.60 18.35 -13.36
CA GLN A 350 -49.97 17.01 -12.92
C GLN A 350 -50.16 16.94 -11.41
N VAL A 351 -49.30 17.63 -10.63
CA VAL A 351 -49.44 17.73 -9.17
C VAL A 351 -50.72 18.48 -8.78
N ALA A 352 -51.05 19.59 -9.45
CA ALA A 352 -52.31 20.31 -9.19
C ALA A 352 -53.54 19.45 -9.44
N ARG A 353 -53.59 18.78 -10.59
CA ARG A 353 -54.72 17.92 -10.94
C ARG A 353 -54.88 16.79 -9.92
N ARG A 354 -53.77 16.21 -9.46
CA ARG A 354 -53.76 15.11 -8.49
C ARG A 354 -54.19 15.54 -7.09
N GLU A 355 -53.68 16.66 -6.62
CA GLU A 355 -53.92 17.16 -5.25
C GLU A 355 -55.07 18.18 -5.20
N LYS A 356 -55.85 18.30 -6.29
CA LYS A 356 -57.00 19.21 -6.46
C LYS A 356 -56.67 20.69 -6.15
N ILE A 357 -55.47 21.13 -6.55
CA ILE A 357 -55.00 22.51 -6.34
C ILE A 357 -55.44 23.38 -7.53
N PRO A 358 -56.08 24.55 -7.30
CA PRO A 358 -56.47 25.45 -8.38
C PRO A 358 -55.27 25.88 -9.23
N MET A 359 -55.44 25.90 -10.56
CA MET A 359 -54.37 26.27 -11.50
C MET A 359 -53.86 27.71 -11.31
N SER A 360 -54.65 28.58 -10.70
CA SER A 360 -54.25 29.93 -10.28
C SER A 360 -53.09 29.92 -9.27
N VAL A 361 -53.05 28.93 -8.38
CA VAL A 361 -51.98 28.75 -7.37
C VAL A 361 -50.65 28.34 -8.01
N ILE A 362 -50.69 27.71 -9.19
CA ILE A 362 -49.47 27.30 -9.94
C ILE A 362 -48.98 28.38 -10.90
N LYS A 363 -49.88 29.23 -11.39
CA LYS A 363 -49.59 30.27 -12.37
C LYS A 363 -49.17 31.61 -11.76
N ALA A 364 -49.50 31.89 -10.49
CA ALA A 364 -49.19 33.17 -9.87
C ALA A 364 -47.72 33.31 -9.41
N ARG A 365 -47.16 34.52 -9.64
CA ARG A 365 -45.83 35.05 -9.28
C ARG A 365 -44.64 34.51 -10.07
N ASN A 366 -44.24 35.27 -11.10
CA ASN A 366 -42.85 35.33 -11.56
C ASN A 366 -41.99 35.90 -10.42
#